data_AF-A0A9D1Q3E0-F1
#
_entry.id   AF-A0A9D1Q3E0-F1
#
_cell.length_a   1.000
_cell.length_b   1.000
_cell.length_c   1.000
_cell.angle_alpha   90.00
_cell.angle_beta   90.00
_cell.angle_gamma   90.00
#
_symmetry.space_group_name_H-M   'P 1'
#
loop_
_entity.id
_entity.type
_entity.pdbx_description
1 polymer ?
#
loop_
_entity_poly.entity_id
_entity_poly.type
_entity_poly.pdbx_seq_one_letter_code
_entity_poly.pdbx_strand_id
1 'polypeptide(L)'
;MAGEMILILVAVAMVAGFIDAIAGGGGLITLPALLLSGLSPVQALATNKLQSSAGSFSATFAFFRKGLISWKHSKWVFFMSLSGGVIGALLATRLPATFLQIVVPILLLSVATYFVFSPNLDGREKRAKISRTLFLLTFVPLIGFYDG
;
A
#
# COMPACT_ATOMS: atom_id res chain seq x y z
N MET A 1 -12.60 27.88 1.59
CA MET A 1 -13.19 26.61 2.08
C MET A 1 -12.85 25.42 1.19
N ALA A 2 -13.56 25.15 0.08
CA ALA A 2 -13.31 23.91 -0.72
C ALA A 2 -11.93 23.87 -1.41
N GLY A 3 -11.48 24.99 -2.00
CA GLY A 3 -10.17 25.07 -2.68
C GLY A 3 -8.99 24.91 -1.72
N GLU A 4 -9.08 25.49 -0.52
CA GLU A 4 -8.04 25.36 0.53
C GLU A 4 -7.90 23.91 1.00
N MET A 5 -9.03 23.20 1.19
CA MET A 5 -8.99 21.79 1.58
C MET A 5 -8.35 20.91 0.51
N ILE A 6 -8.63 21.17 -0.77
CA ILE A 6 -7.98 20.45 -1.88
C ILE A 6 -6.47 20.70 -1.88
N LEU A 7 -6.03 21.95 -1.71
CA LEU A 7 -4.60 22.28 -1.64
C LEU A 7 -3.90 21.57 -0.47
N ILE A 8 -4.55 21.50 0.70
CA ILE A 8 -4.04 20.76 1.86
C ILE A 8 -3.93 19.27 1.53
N LEU A 9 -4.98 18.67 0.96
CA LEU A 9 -4.97 17.24 0.61
C LEU A 9 -3.91 16.92 -0.44
N VAL A 10 -3.68 17.80 -1.42
CA VAL A 10 -2.60 17.67 -2.41
C VAL A 10 -1.24 17.70 -1.72
N ALA A 11 -1.01 18.67 -0.82
CA ALA A 11 0.25 18.75 -0.08
C ALA A 11 0.49 17.50 0.79
N VAL A 12 -0.54 17.04 1.51
CA VAL A 12 -0.49 15.80 2.28
C VAL A 12 -0.21 14.59 1.39
N ALA A 13 -0.89 14.49 0.25
CA ALA A 13 -0.69 13.40 -0.72
C ALA A 13 0.75 13.38 -1.26
N MET A 14 1.34 14.54 -1.56
CA MET A 14 2.73 14.63 -2.00
C MET A 14 3.72 14.18 -0.93
N VAL A 15 3.57 14.67 0.30
CA VAL A 15 4.44 14.28 1.43
C VAL A 15 4.30 12.79 1.72
N ALA A 16 3.06 12.29 1.79
CA ALA A 16 2.78 10.89 2.03
C ALA A 16 3.33 10.00 0.90
N GLY A 17 3.19 10.40 -0.36
CA GLY A 17 3.75 9.67 -1.50
C GLY A 17 5.28 9.62 -1.50
N PHE A 18 5.94 10.70 -1.07
CA PHE A 18 7.39 10.73 -0.87
C PHE A 18 7.83 9.75 0.23
N ILE A 19 7.14 9.75 1.38
CA ILE A 19 7.41 8.82 2.48
C ILE A 19 7.15 7.37 2.05
N ASP A 20 6.06 7.13 1.33
CA ASP A 20 5.70 5.80 0.80
C ASP A 20 6.78 5.25 -0.12
N ALA A 21 7.39 6.11 -0.96
CA ALA A 21 8.48 5.72 -1.84
C ALA A 21 9.78 5.35 -1.10
N ILE A 22 10.00 5.85 0.12
CA ILE A 22 11.22 5.61 0.91
C ILE A 22 11.04 4.43 1.87
N ALA A 23 9.97 4.45 2.67
CA ALA A 23 9.77 3.55 3.80
C ALA A 23 8.52 2.67 3.65
N GLY A 24 7.62 2.99 2.71
CA GLY A 24 6.28 2.44 2.64
C GLY A 24 5.35 2.99 3.73
N GLY A 25 4.04 2.79 3.55
CA GLY A 25 3.04 3.15 4.57
C GLY A 25 2.49 4.57 4.45
N GLY A 26 2.60 5.23 3.30
CA GLY A 26 1.99 6.56 3.07
C GLY A 26 0.47 6.57 3.24
N GLY A 27 -0.18 5.39 3.16
CA GLY A 27 -1.58 5.18 3.55
C GLY A 27 -1.89 5.60 4.99
N LEU A 28 -0.95 5.42 5.93
CA LEU A 28 -1.12 5.82 7.34
C LEU A 28 -1.24 7.34 7.52
N ILE A 29 -0.75 8.13 6.54
CA ILE A 29 -0.83 9.60 6.55
C ILE A 29 -2.04 10.07 5.73
N THR A 30 -2.19 9.54 4.52
CA THR A 30 -3.27 9.96 3.60
C THR A 30 -4.66 9.53 4.06
N LEU A 31 -4.83 8.33 4.64
CA LEU A 31 -6.15 7.85 5.04
C LEU A 31 -6.77 8.69 6.17
N PRO A 32 -6.06 9.03 7.27
CA PRO A 32 -6.60 9.96 8.26
C PRO A 32 -6.94 11.33 7.66
N ALA A 33 -6.11 11.89 6.78
CA ALA A 33 -6.39 13.19 6.15
C ALA A 33 -7.65 13.13 5.27
N LEU A 34 -7.83 12.07 4.49
CA LEU A 34 -9.02 11.86 3.66
C LEU A 34 -10.27 11.66 4.51
N LEU A 35 -10.18 10.87 5.58
CA LEU A 35 -11.30 10.68 6.53
C LEU A 35 -11.69 11.98 7.22
N LEU A 36 -10.71 12.78 7.67
CA LEU A 36 -10.93 14.08 8.30
C LEU A 36 -11.52 15.11 7.32
N SER A 37 -11.31 14.95 6.01
CA SER A 37 -11.94 15.78 4.98
C SER A 37 -13.43 15.45 4.73
N GLY A 38 -13.97 14.45 5.43
CA GLY A 38 -15.39 14.05 5.34
C GLY A 38 -15.67 12.94 4.34
N LEU A 39 -14.65 12.32 3.73
CA LEU A 39 -14.83 11.17 2.85
C LEU A 39 -15.22 9.93 3.65
N SER A 40 -16.14 9.13 3.10
CA SER A 40 -16.42 7.82 3.67
C SER A 40 -15.17 6.91 3.61
N PRO A 41 -15.02 5.92 4.50
CA PRO A 41 -13.88 5.01 4.49
C PRO A 41 -13.66 4.28 3.17
N VAL A 42 -14.74 3.96 2.44
CA VAL A 42 -14.65 3.38 1.09
C VAL A 42 -14.03 4.38 0.11
N GLN A 43 -14.46 5.65 0.12
CA GLN A 43 -13.90 6.68 -0.75
C GLN A 43 -12.46 7.03 -0.38
N ALA A 44 -12.13 7.06 0.90
CA ALA A 44 -10.77 7.31 1.38
C ALA A 44 -9.82 6.18 0.94
N LEU A 45 -10.22 4.91 1.13
CA LEU A 45 -9.47 3.75 0.65
C LEU A 45 -9.30 3.75 -0.87
N ALA A 46 -10.38 4.00 -1.62
CA ALA A 46 -10.32 4.04 -3.08
C ALA A 46 -9.39 5.15 -3.58
N THR A 47 -9.48 6.35 -3.00
CA THR A 47 -8.63 7.49 -3.34
C THR A 47 -7.16 7.20 -3.03
N ASN A 48 -6.87 6.67 -1.84
CA ASN A 48 -5.52 6.28 -1.46
C ASN A 48 -4.95 5.18 -2.38
N LYS A 49 -5.73 4.16 -2.72
CA LYS A 49 -5.28 3.07 -3.60
C LYS A 49 -5.01 3.54 -5.02
N LEU A 50 -5.83 4.43 -5.59
CA LEU A 50 -5.54 5.05 -6.88
C LEU A 50 -4.23 5.85 -6.85
N GLN A 51 -4.02 6.63 -5.80
CA GLN A 51 -2.80 7.41 -5.61
C GLN A 51 -1.56 6.51 -5.53
N SER A 52 -1.56 5.50 -4.66
CA SER A 52 -0.42 4.58 -4.51
C SER A 52 -0.18 3.76 -5.77
N SER A 53 -1.22 3.32 -6.47
CA SER A 53 -1.08 2.59 -7.74
C SER A 53 -0.38 3.42 -8.82
N ALA A 54 -0.75 4.70 -8.95
CA ALA A 54 -0.08 5.62 -9.86
C ALA A 54 1.39 5.85 -9.46
N GLY A 55 1.67 5.97 -8.15
CA GLY A 55 3.02 6.08 -7.61
C GLY A 55 3.89 4.86 -7.92
N SER A 56 3.40 3.65 -7.61
CA SER A 56 4.08 2.38 -7.90
C SER A 56 4.30 2.18 -9.40
N PHE A 57 3.33 2.55 -10.24
CA PHE A 57 3.47 2.50 -11.69
C PHE A 57 4.59 3.43 -12.18
N SER A 58 4.60 4.69 -11.72
CA SER A 58 5.63 5.67 -12.07
C SER A 58 7.02 5.21 -11.66
N ALA A 59 7.18 4.72 -10.43
CA ALA A 59 8.44 4.18 -9.93
C ALA A 59 8.90 2.95 -10.73
N THR A 60 7.99 2.03 -11.03
CA THR A 60 8.26 0.84 -11.84
C THR A 60 8.70 1.24 -13.24
N PHE A 61 8.03 2.20 -13.88
CA PHE A 61 8.37 2.71 -15.20
C PHE A 61 9.76 3.38 -15.22
N ALA A 62 10.07 4.18 -14.19
CA ALA A 62 11.39 4.79 -14.05
C ALA A 62 12.51 3.75 -13.91
N PHE A 63 12.30 2.70 -13.11
CA PHE A 63 13.26 1.60 -12.98
C PHE A 63 13.38 0.75 -14.23
N PHE A 64 12.27 0.52 -14.94
CA PHE A 64 12.25 -0.18 -16.22
C PHE A 64 13.11 0.55 -17.25
N ARG A 65 12.93 1.88 -17.40
CA ARG A 65 13.68 2.70 -18.34
C ARG A 65 15.19 2.75 -18.03
N LYS A 66 15.58 2.58 -16.77
CA LYS A 66 16.98 2.50 -16.33
C LYS A 66 17.59 1.10 -16.47
N GLY A 67 16.85 0.09 -16.96
CA GLY A 67 17.33 -1.27 -17.10
C GLY A 67 17.56 -2.00 -15.76
N LEU A 68 16.99 -1.49 -14.66
CA LEU A 68 17.19 -2.04 -13.31
C LEU A 68 16.25 -3.23 -13.00
N ILE A 69 15.31 -3.54 -13.91
CA ILE A 69 14.33 -4.62 -13.72
C ILE A 69 14.75 -5.85 -14.54
N SER A 70 15.05 -6.95 -13.84
CA SER A 70 15.31 -8.24 -14.51
C SER A 70 14.01 -9.00 -14.82
N TRP A 71 13.56 -8.95 -16.07
CA TRP A 71 12.28 -9.52 -16.48
C TRP A 71 12.12 -11.02 -16.18
N LYS A 72 13.21 -11.79 -16.27
CA LYS A 72 13.23 -13.24 -16.03
C LYS A 72 12.78 -13.59 -14.60
N HIS A 73 13.11 -12.76 -13.62
CA HIS A 73 12.78 -12.99 -12.21
C HIS A 73 11.52 -12.24 -11.78
N SER A 74 11.33 -11.01 -12.25
CA SER A 74 10.23 -10.14 -11.84
C SER A 74 8.87 -10.56 -12.39
N LYS A 75 8.82 -11.24 -13.55
CA LYS A 75 7.54 -11.67 -14.15
C LYS A 75 6.72 -12.57 -13.23
N TRP A 76 7.36 -13.50 -12.51
CA TRP A 76 6.67 -14.41 -11.62
C TRP A 76 6.15 -13.70 -10.37
N VAL A 77 6.94 -12.77 -9.82
CA VAL A 77 6.50 -11.91 -8.70
C VAL A 77 5.30 -11.08 -9.13
N PHE A 78 5.37 -10.49 -10.34
CA PHE A 78 4.28 -9.69 -10.92
C PHE A 78 2.99 -10.49 -11.03
N PHE A 79 2.99 -11.65 -11.69
CA PHE A 79 1.76 -12.43 -11.87
C PHE A 79 1.18 -12.96 -10.57
N MET A 80 2.02 -13.41 -9.64
CA MET A 80 1.56 -13.89 -8.33
C MET A 80 0.95 -12.74 -7.51
N SER A 81 1.63 -11.59 -7.44
CA SER A 81 1.11 -10.41 -6.73
C SER A 81 -0.16 -9.88 -7.38
N LEU A 82 -0.20 -9.81 -8.72
CA LEU A 82 -1.39 -9.37 -9.47
C LEU A 82 -2.58 -10.27 -9.21
N SER A 83 -2.40 -11.60 -9.24
CA SER A 83 -3.48 -12.54 -8.94
C SER A 83 -3.99 -12.37 -7.51
N GLY A 84 -3.09 -12.22 -6.53
CA GLY A 84 -3.44 -11.93 -5.15
C GLY A 84 -4.26 -10.65 -5.05
N GLY A 85 -3.76 -9.55 -5.61
CA GLY A 85 -4.40 -8.23 -5.52
C GLY A 85 -5.74 -8.14 -6.24
N VAL A 86 -5.91 -8.81 -7.38
CA VAL A 86 -7.23 -8.90 -8.03
C VAL A 86 -8.22 -9.63 -7.13
N ILE A 87 -7.81 -10.73 -6.49
CA ILE A 87 -8.68 -11.48 -5.58
C ILE A 87 -8.99 -10.65 -4.32
N GLY A 88 -7.99 -9.96 -3.76
CA GLY A 88 -8.13 -9.05 -2.60
C GLY A 88 -9.12 -7.93 -2.87
N ALA A 89 -8.91 -7.19 -3.97
CA ALA A 89 -9.74 -6.09 -4.38
C ALA A 89 -11.20 -6.53 -4.61
N LEU A 90 -11.40 -7.65 -5.31
CA LEU A 90 -12.74 -8.21 -5.54
C LEU A 90 -13.42 -8.59 -4.22
N LEU A 91 -12.70 -9.21 -3.29
CA LEU A 91 -13.25 -9.54 -1.98
C LEU A 91 -13.60 -8.29 -1.18
N ALA A 92 -12.75 -7.25 -1.22
CA ALA A 92 -12.99 -5.98 -0.55
C ALA A 92 -14.29 -5.30 -1.04
N THR A 93 -14.60 -5.37 -2.34
CA THR A 93 -15.88 -4.83 -2.87
C THR A 93 -17.12 -5.57 -2.39
N ARG A 94 -16.98 -6.80 -1.85
CA ARG A 94 -18.09 -7.59 -1.29
C ARG A 94 -18.32 -7.30 0.19
N LEU A 95 -17.44 -6.56 0.86
CA LEU A 95 -17.57 -6.24 2.28
C LEU A 95 -18.60 -5.11 2.50
N PRO A 96 -19.45 -5.20 3.55
CA PRO A 96 -20.35 -4.11 3.90
C PRO A 96 -19.58 -2.83 4.22
N ALA A 97 -20.05 -1.67 3.72
CA ALA A 97 -19.42 -0.38 3.99
C ALA A 97 -19.33 -0.09 5.51
N THR A 98 -20.34 -0.49 6.29
CA THR A 98 -20.35 -0.35 7.77
C THR A 98 -19.23 -1.16 8.43
N PHE A 99 -18.88 -2.33 7.89
CA PHE A 99 -17.77 -3.14 8.39
C PHE A 99 -16.44 -2.41 8.18
N LEU A 100 -16.21 -1.89 6.98
CA LEU A 100 -15.01 -1.11 6.66
C LEU A 100 -14.91 0.17 7.49
N GLN A 101 -16.03 0.82 7.80
CA GLN A 101 -16.06 2.02 8.63
C GLN A 101 -15.53 1.80 10.05
N ILE A 102 -15.74 0.62 10.61
CA ILE A 102 -15.29 0.27 11.96
C ILE A 102 -13.86 -0.29 11.91
N VAL A 103 -13.59 -1.19 10.97
CA VAL A 103 -12.32 -1.93 10.92
C VAL A 103 -11.15 -1.07 10.46
N VAL A 104 -11.34 -0.18 9.48
CA VAL A 104 -10.25 0.61 8.91
C VAL A 104 -9.60 1.54 9.94
N PRO A 105 -10.34 2.36 10.72
CA PRO A 105 -9.71 3.20 11.75
C PRO A 105 -8.95 2.40 12.81
N ILE A 106 -9.49 1.25 13.23
CA ILE A 106 -8.86 0.36 14.22
C ILE A 106 -7.56 -0.21 13.67
N LEU A 107 -7.57 -0.68 12.42
CA LEU A 107 -6.36 -1.18 11.76
C LEU A 107 -5.30 -0.09 11.61
N LEU A 108 -5.69 1.11 11.17
CA LEU A 108 -4.76 2.24 11.02
C LEU A 108 -4.11 2.60 12.36
N LEU A 109 -4.90 2.68 13.43
CA LEU A 109 -4.38 2.97 14.77
C LEU A 109 -3.43 1.85 15.22
N SER A 110 -3.83 0.59 15.03
CA SER A 110 -3.01 -0.58 15.43
C SER A 110 -1.66 -0.61 14.71
N VAL A 111 -1.66 -0.38 13.39
CA VAL A 111 -0.43 -0.37 12.59
C VAL A 111 0.43 0.86 12.91
N ALA A 112 -0.19 2.04 13.09
CA ALA A 112 0.54 3.24 13.51
C ALA A 112 1.20 3.04 14.88
N THR A 113 0.47 2.50 15.87
CA THR A 113 1.02 2.12 17.18
C THR A 113 2.16 1.13 17.02
N TYR A 114 1.98 0.07 16.22
CA TYR A 114 3.04 -0.89 15.95
C TYR A 114 4.29 -0.21 15.40
N PHE A 115 4.18 0.69 14.41
CA PHE A 115 5.34 1.40 13.85
C PHE A 115 6.02 2.32 14.86
N VAL A 116 5.27 2.98 15.74
CA VAL A 116 5.82 3.85 16.79
C VAL A 116 6.59 3.06 17.85
N PHE A 117 6.12 1.85 18.20
CA PHE A 117 6.71 1.03 19.26
C PHE A 117 7.59 -0.12 18.74
N SER A 118 7.64 -0.35 17.42
CA SER A 118 8.45 -1.43 16.87
C SER A 118 9.93 -1.12 17.11
N PRO A 119 10.68 -2.01 17.78
CA PRO A 119 12.12 -1.88 17.86
C PRO A 119 12.70 -1.87 16.45
N ASN A 120 13.75 -1.05 16.24
CA ASN A 120 14.42 -0.88 14.95
C ASN A 120 14.54 -2.24 14.24
N LEU A 121 14.04 -2.30 13.00
CA LEU A 121 14.26 -3.44 12.12
C LEU A 121 15.76 -3.54 11.88
N ASP A 122 16.45 -4.32 12.72
CA ASP A 122 17.89 -4.56 12.68
C ASP A 122 18.31 -4.80 11.22
N GLY A 123 19.02 -3.83 10.63
CA GLY A 123 19.46 -3.83 9.22
C GLY A 123 20.51 -4.88 8.88
N ARG A 124 20.65 -5.92 9.72
CA ARG A 124 21.51 -7.06 9.44
C ARG A 124 20.81 -7.94 8.42
N GLU A 125 21.44 -8.16 7.28
CA GLU A 125 20.99 -9.14 6.29
C GLU A 125 20.79 -10.51 6.96
N LYS A 126 19.54 -10.85 7.24
CA LYS A 126 19.18 -12.18 7.73
C LYS A 126 19.19 -13.12 6.54
N ARG A 127 19.91 -14.23 6.66
CA ARG A 127 19.90 -15.29 5.64
C ARG A 127 18.46 -15.68 5.31
N ALA A 128 18.17 -15.86 4.02
CA ALA A 128 16.87 -16.32 3.56
C ALA A 128 16.52 -17.65 4.25
N LYS A 129 15.45 -17.63 5.05
CA LYS A 129 15.00 -18.80 5.83
C LYS A 129 14.13 -19.76 5.03
N ILE A 130 13.61 -19.31 3.88
CA ILE A 130 12.66 -20.04 3.04
C ILE A 130 13.14 -20.05 1.60
N SER A 131 12.77 -21.11 0.86
CA SER A 131 13.11 -21.23 -0.55
C SER A 131 12.39 -20.17 -1.37
N ARG A 132 13.02 -19.74 -2.46
CA ARG A 132 12.47 -18.71 -3.36
C ARG A 132 11.12 -19.13 -3.94
N THR A 133 10.94 -20.40 -4.27
CA THR A 133 9.68 -20.93 -4.82
C THR A 133 8.57 -20.89 -3.77
N LEU A 134 8.86 -21.29 -2.53
CA LEU A 134 7.88 -21.25 -1.46
C LEU A 134 7.45 -19.80 -1.19
N PHE A 135 8.40 -18.86 -1.13
CA PHE A 135 8.10 -17.44 -0.98
C PHE A 135 7.22 -16.89 -2.11
N LEU A 136 7.53 -17.25 -3.36
CA LEU A 136 6.77 -16.83 -4.53
C LEU A 136 5.33 -17.37 -4.54
N LEU A 137 5.12 -18.60 -4.07
CA LEU A 137 3.80 -19.25 -4.08
C LEU A 137 2.93 -18.88 -2.88
N THR A 138 3.52 -18.44 -1.76
CA THR A 138 2.76 -18.12 -0.53
C THR A 138 2.76 -16.63 -0.23
N PHE A 139 3.91 -16.06 0.11
CA PHE A 139 3.99 -14.69 0.62
C PHE A 139 3.69 -13.65 -0.45
N VAL A 140 4.19 -13.82 -1.68
CA VAL A 140 3.94 -12.86 -2.76
C VAL A 140 2.45 -12.68 -3.07
N PRO A 141 1.65 -13.74 -3.33
CA PRO A 141 0.23 -13.58 -3.57
C PRO A 141 -0.53 -13.14 -2.32
N LEU A 142 -0.10 -13.51 -1.11
CA LEU A 142 -0.70 -13.01 0.14
C LEU A 142 -0.48 -11.51 0.34
N ILE A 143 0.73 -11.02 0.05
CA ILE A 143 1.03 -9.58 0.08
C ILE A 143 0.20 -8.88 -0.99
N GLY A 144 0.14 -9.44 -2.21
CA GLY A 144 -0.73 -8.94 -3.26
C GLY A 144 -2.19 -8.86 -2.82
N PHE A 145 -2.73 -9.91 -2.20
CA PHE A 145 -4.10 -9.98 -1.69
C PHE A 145 -4.39 -8.96 -0.58
N TYR A 146 -3.43 -8.69 0.29
CA TYR A 146 -3.57 -7.64 1.31
C TYR A 146 -3.48 -6.24 0.70
N ASP A 147 -2.65 -6.07 -0.33
CA ASP A 147 -2.40 -4.76 -0.95
C ASP A 147 -3.42 -4.40 -2.04
N GLY A 148 -4.08 -5.36 -2.68
CA GLY A 148 -5.15 -5.12 -3.66
C GLY A 148 -6.51 -4.98 -2.99
#